data_AF-A0A533X5T0-F1
#
_entry.id   AF-A0A533X5T0-F1
#
_cell.length_a   1.000
_cell.length_b   1.000
_cell.length_c   1.000
_cell.angle_alpha   90.00
_cell.angle_beta   90.00
_cell.angle_gamma   90.00
#
_symmetry.space_group_name_H-M   'P 1'
#
loop_
_entity.id
_entity.type
_entity.pdbx_description
1 polymer ?
#
loop_
_entity_poly.entity_id
_entity_poly.type
_entity_poly.pdbx_seq_one_letter_code
_entity_poly.pdbx_strand_id
1 'polypeptide(L)'
;MKRTRLVASEVLLALLLLSIPAVSSSKDTHPTAGRPAPQISSVPTVQGVMSPGNDTGGGVVGSESQPAPSANSPLAAGFAGLSYGMTYACGSGFTCTNRATPPDVQIAAGPNYIVEMVNIFYGVWTKQGALVKVSGLASLWGSGSDYIGDPKVLYDSQSGRWFASLLDVSQGSVRVGASASDDPTGSWHTYSFKTSGYCPDQPILGVNDDKVMVSANDFLPGSKGCSGTFVGLQYWIFNKSQMLTGTSVEYQVIPPDSSLFSLHPVHSLTSTKTEYIISSFASGSGLNLYSVTGVPPNVQISQRVLSISTLHAPPPAPQLNAATQIDTGDNRVLDASWSNGTMWVALNDGCTPAGDSVLRSCLRLIEVNTNTNSVLQDWDVATPGYLSGSRTAWFCRSPQHSRAAYYSCPRIGSRGQRDRILPFVPRMPVRRFLRSNDGSFRPLIGLGRGAVRNAEWMVDVDSRGEDARHASPPDL
;
A
#
# COMPACT_ATOMS: atom_id res chain seq x y z
N MET A 1 10.89 25.72 -71.48
CA MET A 1 10.17 25.27 -72.71
C MET A 1 10.03 23.74 -72.66
N LYS A 2 9.43 23.10 -73.68
CA LYS A 2 9.12 21.65 -73.81
C LYS A 2 10.24 20.72 -73.23
N ARG A 3 10.00 19.69 -72.39
CA ARG A 3 9.17 18.44 -72.45
C ARG A 3 9.99 17.19 -72.91
N THR A 4 10.09 16.16 -72.03
CA THR A 4 10.24 14.70 -72.36
C THR A 4 11.56 14.21 -73.04
N ARG A 5 11.97 12.92 -73.09
CA ARG A 5 11.33 11.61 -72.73
C ARG A 5 12.34 10.42 -72.58
N LEU A 6 12.03 9.45 -71.69
CA LEU A 6 12.38 7.99 -71.69
C LEU A 6 13.88 7.58 -71.87
N VAL A 7 14.36 6.32 -71.80
CA VAL A 7 13.92 4.94 -72.16
C VAL A 7 14.66 3.92 -71.23
N ALA A 8 14.31 2.63 -71.01
CA ALA A 8 13.05 1.88 -70.80
C ALA A 8 13.37 0.37 -70.52
N SER A 9 12.52 -0.34 -69.76
CA SER A 9 12.21 -1.80 -69.76
C SER A 9 11.21 -2.04 -68.61
N GLU A 10 10.03 -2.67 -68.68
CA GLU A 10 9.50 -3.85 -69.42
C GLU A 10 10.10 -5.19 -68.92
N VAL A 11 9.36 -6.29 -68.70
CA VAL A 11 7.93 -6.66 -68.96
C VAL A 11 7.55 -7.89 -68.06
N LEU A 12 6.30 -8.28 -67.68
CA LEU A 12 4.99 -7.61 -67.49
C LEU A 12 3.90 -8.61 -66.96
N LEU A 13 3.17 -8.27 -65.87
CA LEU A 13 1.86 -8.86 -65.42
C LEU A 13 1.84 -10.36 -64.96
N ALA A 14 0.76 -10.95 -64.39
CA ALA A 14 -0.67 -10.56 -64.31
C ALA A 14 -1.45 -11.05 -63.05
N LEU A 15 -2.45 -10.26 -62.60
CA LEU A 15 -3.88 -10.55 -62.30
C LEU A 15 -4.32 -11.93 -61.69
N LEU A 16 -5.41 -12.11 -60.91
CA LEU A 16 -6.37 -11.32 -60.07
C LEU A 16 -7.26 -12.40 -59.33
N LEU A 17 -8.36 -12.26 -58.56
CA LEU A 17 -9.41 -11.28 -58.19
C LEU A 17 -9.98 -11.58 -56.76
N LEU A 18 -10.70 -10.61 -56.18
CA LEU A 18 -11.81 -10.69 -55.20
C LEU A 18 -11.97 -11.89 -54.22
N SER A 19 -12.01 -11.58 -52.91
CA SER A 19 -13.08 -12.05 -52.00
C SER A 19 -13.23 -11.13 -50.78
N ILE A 20 -14.48 -10.84 -50.37
CA ILE A 20 -14.82 -10.14 -49.12
C ILE A 20 -15.61 -11.12 -48.24
N PRO A 21 -15.30 -11.22 -46.94
CA PRO A 21 -16.33 -11.45 -45.93
C PRO A 21 -16.39 -10.31 -44.91
N ALA A 22 -17.58 -10.05 -44.36
CA ALA A 22 -17.81 -9.00 -43.38
C ALA A 22 -17.71 -9.53 -41.94
N VAL A 23 -17.36 -8.63 -41.01
CA VAL A 23 -17.58 -8.68 -39.54
C VAL A 23 -17.28 -10.00 -38.82
N SER A 24 -16.23 -9.98 -38.00
CA SER A 24 -16.27 -10.63 -36.68
C SER A 24 -15.57 -9.76 -35.64
N SER A 25 -16.08 -9.75 -34.41
CA SER A 25 -15.51 -9.01 -33.29
C SER A 25 -14.63 -9.93 -32.45
N SER A 26 -13.38 -9.52 -32.16
CA SER A 26 -12.58 -10.18 -31.13
C SER A 26 -11.53 -9.27 -30.49
N LYS A 27 -11.87 -8.79 -29.28
CA LYS A 27 -10.99 -8.51 -28.13
C LYS A 27 -9.77 -7.59 -28.32
N ASP A 28 -9.80 -6.46 -27.62
CA ASP A 28 -8.62 -5.68 -27.27
C ASP A 28 -7.57 -6.53 -26.52
N THR A 29 -6.36 -6.59 -27.06
CA THR A 29 -5.16 -7.04 -26.33
C THR A 29 -4.41 -5.83 -25.81
N HIS A 30 -4.80 -5.34 -24.63
CA HIS A 30 -4.14 -4.24 -23.93
C HIS A 30 -2.69 -4.63 -23.52
N PRO A 31 -1.64 -3.90 -23.93
CA PRO A 31 -0.25 -4.25 -23.60
C PRO A 31 0.48 -3.16 -22.79
N THR A 32 0.24 -3.09 -21.47
CA THR A 32 1.09 -2.36 -20.50
C THR A 32 0.90 -2.90 -19.07
N ALA A 33 1.74 -3.86 -18.68
CA ALA A 33 2.02 -4.28 -17.30
C ALA A 33 3.38 -5.01 -17.28
N GLY A 34 4.01 -5.15 -16.11
CA GLY A 34 5.43 -5.46 -15.93
C GLY A 34 6.03 -6.57 -16.81
N ARG A 35 7.17 -6.26 -17.46
CA ARG A 35 8.13 -7.29 -17.90
C ARG A 35 9.10 -7.61 -16.75
N PRO A 36 9.44 -8.89 -16.50
CA PRO A 36 10.40 -9.26 -15.47
C PRO A 36 11.84 -8.86 -15.83
N ALA A 37 12.65 -8.63 -14.80
CA ALA A 37 14.09 -8.39 -14.90
C ALA A 37 14.85 -9.63 -15.44
N PRO A 38 16.01 -9.46 -16.09
CA PRO A 38 16.74 -10.57 -16.71
C PRO A 38 17.34 -11.54 -15.68
N GLN A 39 17.22 -12.83 -15.95
CA GLN A 39 17.85 -13.89 -15.16
C GLN A 39 19.36 -13.99 -15.49
N ILE A 40 20.19 -14.14 -14.47
CA ILE A 40 21.62 -14.50 -14.59
C ILE A 40 21.82 -15.87 -13.93
N SER A 41 22.55 -16.77 -14.59
CA SER A 41 22.63 -18.19 -14.24
C SER A 41 23.84 -18.54 -13.38
N SER A 42 23.65 -19.42 -12.37
CA SER A 42 24.62 -20.37 -11.75
C SER A 42 25.94 -19.78 -11.18
N VAL A 43 26.45 -20.16 -9.99
CA VAL A 43 27.00 -21.50 -9.63
C VAL A 43 26.65 -21.88 -8.14
N PRO A 44 27.39 -22.67 -7.31
CA PRO A 44 26.80 -23.84 -6.67
C PRO A 44 26.60 -23.80 -5.13
N THR A 45 25.91 -24.84 -4.64
CA THR A 45 25.59 -25.18 -3.25
C THR A 45 26.82 -25.39 -2.34
N VAL A 46 26.72 -24.99 -1.07
CA VAL A 46 27.53 -25.52 0.05
C VAL A 46 26.59 -25.97 1.17
N GLN A 47 26.77 -27.20 1.68
CA GLN A 47 26.05 -27.68 2.85
C GLN A 47 26.76 -27.23 4.13
N GLY A 48 26.03 -26.62 5.07
CA GLY A 48 26.51 -26.29 6.42
C GLY A 48 25.56 -26.87 7.48
N VAL A 49 26.00 -27.92 8.18
CA VAL A 49 25.26 -28.50 9.32
C VAL A 49 25.82 -27.92 10.61
N MET A 50 24.97 -27.29 11.44
CA MET A 50 25.32 -26.92 12.81
C MET A 50 24.19 -27.22 13.79
N SER A 51 24.57 -27.72 14.96
CA SER A 51 23.70 -28.16 16.05
C SER A 51 23.33 -27.01 17.01
N PRO A 52 22.25 -27.12 17.80
CA PRO A 52 21.82 -26.03 18.68
C PRO A 52 22.83 -25.76 19.81
N GLY A 53 23.33 -24.53 19.87
CA GLY A 53 24.03 -23.99 21.05
C GLY A 53 23.05 -23.64 22.16
N ASN A 54 23.41 -23.98 23.40
CA ASN A 54 22.60 -23.72 24.59
C ASN A 54 23.10 -22.45 25.28
N ASP A 55 22.23 -21.47 25.52
CA ASP A 55 22.56 -20.27 26.29
C ASP A 55 21.42 -19.88 27.25
N THR A 56 21.78 -19.34 28.42
CA THR A 56 20.89 -19.23 29.58
C THR A 56 21.17 -17.96 30.39
N GLY A 57 20.30 -16.94 30.26
CA GLY A 57 20.35 -15.76 31.13
C GLY A 57 19.59 -14.56 30.59
N GLY A 58 18.36 -14.33 31.07
CA GLY A 58 17.57 -13.15 30.73
C GLY A 58 16.26 -13.10 31.52
N GLY A 59 16.17 -12.21 32.50
CA GLY A 59 15.00 -12.11 33.38
C GLY A 59 13.79 -11.50 32.67
N VAL A 60 12.65 -12.20 32.68
CA VAL A 60 11.40 -11.70 32.09
C VAL A 60 10.74 -10.70 33.06
N VAL A 61 10.71 -9.43 32.68
CA VAL A 61 9.86 -8.42 33.32
C VAL A 61 8.40 -8.72 32.98
N GLY A 62 7.51 -8.58 33.97
CA GLY A 62 6.12 -9.06 33.88
C GLY A 62 5.31 -8.42 32.76
N SER A 63 4.58 -9.25 32.00
CA SER A 63 3.56 -8.78 31.06
C SER A 63 2.29 -8.43 31.80
N GLU A 64 1.92 -7.15 31.84
CA GLU A 64 0.55 -6.77 32.20
C GLU A 64 -0.42 -7.31 31.14
N SER A 65 -1.45 -8.03 31.58
CA SER A 65 -2.49 -8.56 30.69
C SER A 65 -3.47 -7.46 30.30
N GLN A 66 -3.21 -6.76 29.19
CA GLN A 66 -4.19 -5.85 28.62
C GLN A 66 -5.51 -6.59 28.31
N PRO A 67 -6.68 -6.03 28.65
CA PRO A 67 -7.96 -6.60 28.27
C PRO A 67 -8.13 -6.59 26.75
N ALA A 68 -8.77 -7.62 26.19
CA ALA A 68 -9.03 -7.68 24.76
C ALA A 68 -9.94 -6.51 24.32
N PRO A 69 -9.70 -5.89 23.15
CA PRO A 69 -10.53 -4.81 22.65
C PRO A 69 -11.98 -5.28 22.48
N SER A 70 -12.94 -4.44 22.91
CA SER A 70 -14.37 -4.76 22.87
C SER A 70 -14.83 -5.06 21.45
N ALA A 71 -15.50 -6.20 21.27
CA ALA A 71 -16.09 -6.62 19.99
C ALA A 71 -17.27 -5.74 19.53
N ASN A 72 -17.67 -4.76 20.34
CA ASN A 72 -18.86 -3.93 20.14
C ASN A 72 -18.55 -2.51 19.64
N SER A 73 -17.38 -2.25 19.06
CA SER A 73 -17.22 -1.09 18.18
C SER A 73 -18.15 -1.26 16.97
N PRO A 74 -19.18 -0.41 16.78
CA PRO A 74 -20.05 -0.54 15.62
C PRO A 74 -19.23 -0.30 14.36
N LEU A 75 -19.17 -1.30 13.48
CA LEU A 75 -18.67 -1.12 12.13
C LEU A 75 -19.48 0.00 11.48
N ALA A 76 -18.81 1.12 11.17
CA ALA A 76 -19.43 2.18 10.38
C ALA A 76 -19.95 1.58 9.07
N ALA A 77 -21.15 1.97 8.66
CA ALA A 77 -21.74 1.47 7.42
C ALA A 77 -20.80 1.79 6.24
N GLY A 78 -20.26 0.75 5.62
CA GLY A 78 -19.32 0.90 4.52
C GLY A 78 -19.98 1.58 3.32
N PHE A 79 -19.28 2.54 2.72
CA PHE A 79 -19.71 3.25 1.52
C PHE A 79 -18.92 2.79 0.29
N ALA A 80 -19.45 3.06 -0.90
CA ALA A 80 -18.74 2.82 -2.15
C ALA A 80 -17.85 4.02 -2.50
N GLY A 81 -16.56 3.74 -2.75
CA GLY A 81 -15.60 4.70 -3.28
C GLY A 81 -15.70 4.90 -4.80
N LEU A 82 -14.63 5.41 -5.41
CA LEU A 82 -14.53 5.59 -6.86
C LEU A 82 -14.52 4.23 -7.56
N SER A 83 -15.49 4.05 -8.47
CA SER A 83 -15.77 2.77 -9.10
C SER A 83 -15.57 2.86 -10.61
N TYR A 84 -14.90 1.86 -11.19
CA TYR A 84 -14.70 1.77 -12.63
C TYR A 84 -16.04 1.69 -13.37
N GLY A 85 -16.16 2.42 -14.49
CA GLY A 85 -17.36 2.51 -15.31
C GLY A 85 -18.43 3.47 -14.78
N MET A 86 -18.34 3.93 -13.53
CA MET A 86 -19.34 4.82 -12.93
C MET A 86 -19.14 6.28 -13.35
N THR A 87 -20.27 6.97 -13.51
CA THR A 87 -20.35 8.40 -13.86
C THR A 87 -20.64 9.22 -12.60
N TYR A 88 -19.88 10.28 -12.40
CA TYR A 88 -19.95 11.21 -11.27
C TYR A 88 -20.19 12.65 -11.75
N ALA A 89 -20.74 13.50 -10.89
CA ALA A 89 -20.88 14.93 -11.16
C ALA A 89 -19.63 15.69 -10.69
N CYS A 90 -18.69 15.96 -11.60
CA CYS A 90 -17.35 16.49 -11.28
C CYS A 90 -17.30 18.00 -10.91
N GLY A 91 -18.46 18.62 -10.66
CA GLY A 91 -18.63 20.06 -10.45
C GLY A 91 -19.00 20.82 -11.72
N SER A 92 -19.40 22.09 -11.56
CA SER A 92 -19.68 23.05 -12.65
C SER A 92 -20.63 22.57 -13.77
N GLY A 93 -21.54 21.64 -13.46
CA GLY A 93 -22.48 21.05 -14.42
C GLY A 93 -21.92 19.93 -15.30
N PHE A 94 -20.63 19.57 -15.14
CA PHE A 94 -19.99 18.52 -15.92
C PHE A 94 -20.11 17.15 -15.26
N THR A 95 -20.29 16.12 -16.09
CA THR A 95 -20.18 14.71 -15.67
C THR A 95 -18.84 14.12 -16.12
N CYS A 96 -18.36 13.15 -15.37
CA CYS A 96 -17.08 12.50 -15.58
C CYS A 96 -17.21 11.00 -15.30
N THR A 97 -16.51 10.14 -16.03
CA THR A 97 -16.64 8.67 -15.91
C THR A 97 -15.27 8.05 -15.68
N ASN A 98 -15.11 7.28 -14.60
CA ASN A 98 -13.84 6.57 -14.37
C ASN A 98 -13.70 5.41 -15.35
N ARG A 99 -12.77 5.52 -16.30
CA ARG A 99 -12.41 4.45 -17.25
C ARG A 99 -10.90 4.22 -17.34
N ALA A 100 -10.12 4.75 -16.40
CA ALA A 100 -8.69 4.52 -16.37
C ALA A 100 -8.35 3.06 -16.00
N THR A 101 -7.28 2.53 -16.57
CA THR A 101 -6.75 1.19 -16.26
C THR A 101 -5.24 1.18 -16.52
N PRO A 102 -4.39 0.85 -15.53
CA PRO A 102 -4.73 0.54 -14.14
C PRO A 102 -5.41 1.72 -13.39
N PRO A 103 -6.16 1.46 -12.30
CA PRO A 103 -6.91 2.49 -11.58
C PRO A 103 -6.12 3.18 -10.46
N ASP A 104 -5.01 2.57 -10.01
CA ASP A 104 -4.08 3.00 -8.96
C ASP A 104 -4.71 3.78 -7.80
N VAL A 105 -5.65 3.07 -7.16
CA VAL A 105 -6.43 3.54 -6.01
C VAL A 105 -5.54 3.82 -4.81
N GLN A 106 -5.79 4.95 -4.16
CA GLN A 106 -5.14 5.43 -2.95
C GLN A 106 -6.19 6.05 -2.03
N ILE A 107 -6.01 5.93 -0.72
CA ILE A 107 -6.94 6.50 0.26
C ILE A 107 -6.19 7.10 1.45
N ALA A 108 -6.69 8.22 1.96
CA ALA A 108 -6.21 8.86 3.18
C ALA A 108 -7.38 9.22 4.10
N ALA A 109 -7.16 9.16 5.41
CA ALA A 109 -8.19 9.33 6.43
C ALA A 109 -7.79 10.39 7.47
N GLY A 110 -8.33 11.60 7.32
CA GLY A 110 -8.23 12.67 8.33
C GLY A 110 -9.32 12.60 9.40
N PRO A 111 -9.44 13.60 10.29
CA PRO A 111 -10.44 13.63 11.36
C PRO A 111 -11.87 13.72 10.82
N ASN A 112 -12.11 14.62 9.87
CA ASN A 112 -13.44 14.97 9.37
C ASN A 112 -13.80 14.21 8.08
N TYR A 113 -12.79 13.89 7.27
CA TYR A 113 -12.97 13.38 5.90
C TYR A 113 -12.18 12.09 5.61
N ILE A 114 -12.52 11.50 4.47
CA ILE A 114 -11.76 10.46 3.78
C ILE A 114 -11.56 10.97 2.34
N VAL A 115 -10.33 10.93 1.85
CA VAL A 115 -9.98 11.30 0.46
C VAL A 115 -9.56 10.04 -0.27
N GLU A 116 -10.12 9.81 -1.45
CA GLU A 116 -9.71 8.75 -2.37
C GLU A 116 -9.15 9.40 -3.64
N MET A 117 -8.04 8.89 -4.15
CA MET A 117 -7.53 9.23 -5.47
C MET A 117 -7.38 7.96 -6.30
N VAL A 118 -7.75 8.06 -7.58
CA VAL A 118 -7.60 7.03 -8.60
C VAL A 118 -7.09 7.70 -9.87
N ASN A 119 -6.61 6.93 -10.85
CA ASN A 119 -6.17 7.52 -12.11
C ASN A 119 -7.26 8.43 -12.72
N ILE A 120 -6.83 9.66 -13.04
CA ILE A 120 -7.57 10.87 -13.45
C ILE A 120 -8.65 11.46 -12.49
N PHE A 121 -9.02 10.84 -11.35
CA PHE A 121 -10.06 11.39 -10.44
C PHE A 121 -9.70 11.38 -8.96
N TYR A 122 -10.31 12.30 -8.19
CA TYR A 122 -10.36 12.24 -6.73
C TYR A 122 -11.76 12.47 -6.19
N GLY A 123 -12.02 11.93 -5.00
CA GLY A 123 -13.24 12.14 -4.23
C GLY A 123 -12.95 12.45 -2.76
N VAL A 124 -13.92 13.06 -2.09
CA VAL A 124 -13.90 13.36 -0.66
C VAL A 124 -15.23 12.94 -0.05
N TRP A 125 -15.19 12.17 1.04
CA TRP A 125 -16.35 11.73 1.81
C TRP A 125 -16.25 12.17 3.27
N THR A 126 -17.37 12.29 3.96
CA THR A 126 -17.40 12.33 5.44
C THR A 126 -16.95 10.99 6.04
N LYS A 127 -16.62 10.95 7.33
CA LYS A 127 -16.32 9.68 8.03
C LYS A 127 -17.48 8.67 8.00
N GLN A 128 -18.70 9.15 7.76
CA GLN A 128 -19.94 8.37 7.65
C GLN A 128 -20.25 7.97 6.19
N GLY A 129 -19.39 8.27 5.23
CA GLY A 129 -19.51 7.81 3.84
C GLY A 129 -20.43 8.62 2.95
N ALA A 130 -20.83 9.83 3.34
CA ALA A 130 -21.52 10.76 2.44
C ALA A 130 -20.49 11.43 1.52
N LEU A 131 -20.71 11.37 0.19
CA LEU A 131 -19.85 12.03 -0.79
C LEU A 131 -20.01 13.55 -0.69
N VAL A 132 -18.91 14.27 -0.48
CA VAL A 132 -18.84 15.73 -0.31
C VAL A 132 -18.34 16.42 -1.59
N LYS A 133 -17.32 15.83 -2.24
CA LYS A 133 -16.71 16.38 -3.46
C LYS A 133 -16.24 15.23 -4.36
N VAL A 134 -16.32 15.41 -5.67
CA VAL A 134 -15.65 14.57 -6.67
C VAL A 134 -15.22 15.46 -7.83
N SER A 135 -14.00 15.29 -8.33
CA SER A 135 -13.50 16.09 -9.46
C SER A 135 -12.30 15.42 -10.15
N GLY A 136 -11.88 15.96 -11.30
CA GLY A 136 -10.70 15.49 -12.02
C GLY A 136 -9.41 15.93 -11.33
N LEU A 137 -8.37 15.08 -11.33
CA LEU A 137 -7.04 15.45 -10.82
C LEU A 137 -6.46 16.68 -11.56
N ALA A 138 -6.71 16.77 -12.87
CA ALA A 138 -6.27 17.90 -13.70
C ALA A 138 -6.86 19.25 -13.25
N SER A 139 -8.04 19.23 -12.62
CA SER A 139 -8.68 20.42 -12.04
C SER A 139 -8.07 20.84 -10.70
N LEU A 140 -7.39 19.95 -9.98
CA LEU A 140 -6.69 20.26 -8.72
C LEU A 140 -5.29 20.83 -8.97
N TRP A 141 -4.57 20.31 -9.98
CA TRP A 141 -3.23 20.80 -10.36
C TRP A 141 -3.20 21.81 -11.52
N GLY A 142 -4.36 22.19 -12.06
CA GLY A 142 -4.47 23.12 -13.19
C GLY A 142 -3.80 22.63 -14.49
N SER A 143 -3.64 21.31 -14.67
CA SER A 143 -2.87 20.71 -15.78
C SER A 143 -3.63 20.63 -17.11
N GLY A 144 -4.86 21.14 -17.17
CA GLY A 144 -5.66 21.24 -18.39
C GLY A 144 -5.91 19.87 -19.03
N SER A 145 -5.15 19.55 -20.09
CA SER A 145 -5.23 18.29 -20.85
C SER A 145 -3.93 17.47 -20.84
N ASP A 146 -2.98 17.82 -19.96
CA ASP A 146 -1.77 17.01 -19.72
C ASP A 146 -2.15 15.57 -19.30
N TYR A 147 -1.44 14.57 -19.81
CA TYR A 147 -1.66 13.17 -19.44
C TYR A 147 -1.01 12.88 -18.08
N ILE A 148 -1.86 12.79 -17.05
CA ILE A 148 -1.48 12.64 -15.64
C ILE A 148 -1.95 11.30 -15.05
N GLY A 149 -1.22 10.78 -14.06
CA GLY A 149 -1.50 9.47 -13.45
C GLY A 149 -0.80 9.18 -12.13
N ASP A 150 -0.95 7.95 -11.68
CA ASP A 150 -0.45 7.32 -10.45
C ASP A 150 -0.48 8.24 -9.23
N PRO A 151 -1.66 8.76 -8.84
CA PRO A 151 -1.75 9.63 -7.67
C PRO A 151 -1.27 8.92 -6.40
N LYS A 152 -0.88 9.70 -5.39
CA LYS A 152 -0.77 9.31 -3.98
C LYS A 152 -1.48 10.37 -3.14
N VAL A 153 -2.03 9.98 -2.00
CA VAL A 153 -2.58 10.91 -1.01
C VAL A 153 -2.29 10.41 0.40
N LEU A 154 -1.85 11.31 1.27
CA LEU A 154 -1.64 11.08 2.70
C LEU A 154 -2.34 12.18 3.51
N TYR A 155 -2.72 11.85 4.74
CA TYR A 155 -3.12 12.85 5.75
C TYR A 155 -2.08 12.86 6.87
N ASP A 156 -1.39 13.99 6.99
CA ASP A 156 -0.39 14.26 8.01
C ASP A 156 -1.07 14.86 9.23
N SER A 157 -1.12 14.08 10.32
CA SER A 157 -1.81 14.50 11.56
C SER A 157 -1.06 15.57 12.36
N GLN A 158 0.20 15.83 12.00
CA GLN A 158 1.17 16.66 12.69
C GLN A 158 0.98 18.15 12.33
N SER A 159 0.82 18.45 11.04
CA SER A 159 0.40 19.77 10.55
C SER A 159 -1.11 19.90 10.32
N GLY A 160 -1.83 18.78 10.37
CA GLY A 160 -3.27 18.72 10.10
C GLY A 160 -3.56 19.06 8.63
N ARG A 161 -2.93 18.35 7.70
CA ARG A 161 -2.95 18.65 6.26
C ARG A 161 -2.94 17.40 5.39
N TRP A 162 -3.42 17.58 4.18
CA TRP A 162 -3.42 16.55 3.14
C TRP A 162 -2.26 16.84 2.19
N PHE A 163 -1.48 15.80 1.90
CA PHE A 163 -0.40 15.86 0.92
C PHE A 163 -0.71 14.89 -0.22
N ALA A 164 -0.35 15.25 -1.45
CA ALA A 164 -0.58 14.41 -2.61
C ALA A 164 0.53 14.58 -3.66
N SER A 165 0.76 13.52 -4.43
CA SER A 165 1.64 13.53 -5.61
C SER A 165 0.93 12.88 -6.79
N LEU A 166 1.35 13.21 -8.01
CA LEU A 166 1.00 12.49 -9.25
C LEU A 166 2.07 12.70 -10.31
N LEU A 167 2.09 11.86 -11.35
CA LEU A 167 3.00 12.01 -12.48
C LEU A 167 2.35 12.76 -13.63
N ASP A 168 3.15 13.48 -14.40
CA ASP A 168 2.74 14.18 -15.62
C ASP A 168 3.65 13.75 -16.78
N VAL A 169 3.07 12.94 -17.67
CA VAL A 169 3.75 12.41 -18.87
C VAL A 169 3.93 13.50 -19.92
N SER A 170 2.97 14.42 -20.04
CA SER A 170 2.99 15.50 -21.04
C SER A 170 4.04 16.55 -20.74
N GLN A 171 4.31 16.80 -19.45
CA GLN A 171 5.31 17.76 -19.00
C GLN A 171 6.66 17.14 -18.65
N GLY A 172 6.73 15.82 -18.43
CA GLY A 172 7.93 15.17 -17.90
C GLY A 172 8.23 15.66 -16.48
N SER A 173 7.27 15.51 -15.57
CA SER A 173 7.38 16.08 -14.22
C SER A 173 6.60 15.32 -13.16
N VAL A 174 7.13 15.31 -11.94
CA VAL A 174 6.35 14.98 -10.75
C VAL A 174 5.59 16.24 -10.32
N ARG A 175 4.28 16.12 -10.12
CA ARG A 175 3.48 17.16 -9.45
C ARG A 175 3.24 16.75 -8.00
N VAL A 176 3.29 17.73 -7.11
CA VAL A 176 3.09 17.55 -5.65
C VAL A 176 2.14 18.63 -5.16
N GLY A 177 1.43 18.41 -4.07
CA GLY A 177 0.59 19.43 -3.45
C GLY A 177 0.34 19.22 -1.97
N ALA A 178 0.00 20.31 -1.28
CA ALA A 178 -0.46 20.34 0.10
C ALA A 178 -1.79 21.10 0.18
N SER A 179 -2.75 20.65 0.99
CA SER A 179 -3.97 21.42 1.23
C SER A 179 -3.68 22.72 2.00
N ALA A 180 -4.42 23.80 1.74
CA ALA A 180 -4.24 25.06 2.48
C ALA A 180 -4.72 24.97 3.94
N SER A 181 -5.73 24.12 4.19
CA SER A 181 -6.34 23.84 5.50
C SER A 181 -6.47 22.33 5.76
N ASP A 182 -7.04 21.95 6.90
CA ASP A 182 -7.43 20.57 7.21
C ASP A 182 -8.61 20.05 6.36
N ASP A 183 -9.30 20.95 5.64
CA ASP A 183 -10.34 20.60 4.68
C ASP A 183 -9.74 20.34 3.27
N PRO A 184 -9.80 19.09 2.75
CA PRO A 184 -9.27 18.74 1.43
C PRO A 184 -10.18 19.20 0.29
N THR A 185 -11.41 19.63 0.57
CA THR A 185 -12.34 20.18 -0.43
C THR A 185 -11.98 21.61 -0.84
N GLY A 186 -11.19 22.32 -0.03
CA GLY A 186 -10.72 23.68 -0.27
C GLY A 186 -9.62 23.81 -1.33
N SER A 187 -8.82 24.87 -1.21
CA SER A 187 -7.67 25.14 -2.07
C SER A 187 -6.44 24.30 -1.67
N TRP A 188 -5.57 24.08 -2.66
CA TRP A 188 -4.31 23.36 -2.50
C TRP A 188 -3.15 24.20 -3.03
N HIS A 189 -2.02 24.17 -2.35
CA HIS A 189 -0.74 24.69 -2.82
C HIS A 189 -0.08 23.61 -3.67
N THR A 190 -0.02 23.82 -4.99
CA THR A 190 0.43 22.81 -5.96
C THR A 190 1.70 23.21 -6.68
N TYR A 191 2.58 22.24 -6.86
CA TYR A 191 3.93 22.39 -7.39
C TYR A 191 4.19 21.38 -8.51
N SER A 192 5.14 21.67 -9.40
CA SER A 192 5.52 20.82 -10.53
C SER A 192 7.03 20.84 -10.73
N PHE A 193 7.67 19.68 -10.64
CA PHE A 193 9.12 19.53 -10.68
C PHE A 193 9.50 18.67 -11.88
N LYS A 194 10.16 19.29 -12.87
CA LYS A 194 10.54 18.62 -14.12
C LYS A 194 11.69 17.63 -13.89
N THR A 195 11.59 16.48 -14.53
CA THR A 195 12.69 15.53 -14.77
C THR A 195 13.54 16.06 -15.94
N SER A 196 14.58 15.33 -16.35
CA SER A 196 15.36 15.65 -17.55
C SER A 196 14.67 15.24 -18.87
N GLY A 197 13.33 15.31 -18.93
CA GLY A 197 12.52 14.83 -20.04
C GLY A 197 12.13 13.35 -19.95
N TYR A 198 12.20 12.79 -18.74
CA TYR A 198 11.78 11.42 -18.40
C TYR A 198 10.33 11.38 -17.90
N CYS A 199 9.73 10.19 -17.94
CA CYS A 199 8.43 9.89 -17.39
C CYS A 199 8.59 9.29 -15.98
N PRO A 200 8.21 10.01 -14.91
CA PRO A 200 8.41 9.56 -13.52
C PRO A 200 7.26 8.65 -13.08
N ASP A 201 7.39 7.36 -13.36
CA ASP A 201 6.41 6.31 -13.03
C ASP A 201 6.26 6.14 -11.51
N GLN A 202 5.03 5.99 -11.03
CA GLN A 202 4.68 5.75 -9.62
C GLN A 202 5.39 6.70 -8.62
N PRO A 203 5.03 7.99 -8.56
CA PRO A 203 5.62 8.95 -7.63
C PRO A 203 5.15 8.73 -6.18
N ILE A 204 5.79 7.81 -5.45
CA ILE A 204 5.49 7.43 -4.06
C ILE A 204 5.77 8.60 -3.11
N LEU A 205 4.89 8.83 -2.14
CA LEU A 205 4.87 10.01 -1.25
C LEU A 205 5.17 9.62 0.21
N GLY A 206 6.07 10.38 0.86
CA GLY A 206 6.40 10.30 2.29
C GLY A 206 6.36 11.68 2.95
N VAL A 207 6.12 11.71 4.26
CA VAL A 207 5.94 12.94 5.05
C VAL A 207 6.39 12.71 6.49
N ASN A 208 7.12 13.68 7.05
CA ASN A 208 7.43 13.79 8.48
C ASN A 208 7.25 15.24 8.99
N ASP A 209 7.85 15.63 10.12
CA ASP A 209 7.65 16.96 10.71
C ASP A 209 8.06 18.13 9.79
N ASP A 210 9.16 17.98 9.04
CA ASP A 210 9.81 19.09 8.31
C ASP A 210 10.08 18.82 6.81
N LYS A 211 9.83 17.59 6.33
CA LYS A 211 9.96 17.19 4.93
C LYS A 211 8.66 16.65 4.35
N VAL A 212 8.50 16.87 3.05
CA VAL A 212 7.72 15.99 2.17
C VAL A 212 8.73 15.36 1.23
N MET A 213 8.58 14.08 0.91
CA MET A 213 9.47 13.39 -0.02
C MET A 213 8.67 12.67 -1.11
N VAL A 214 9.17 12.71 -2.34
CA VAL A 214 8.62 11.92 -3.45
C VAL A 214 9.75 11.18 -4.17
N SER A 215 9.53 9.90 -4.49
CA SER A 215 10.40 9.07 -5.33
C SER A 215 9.63 8.52 -6.52
N ALA A 216 10.26 8.41 -7.68
CA ALA A 216 9.65 7.86 -8.89
C ALA A 216 10.67 7.02 -9.69
N ASN A 217 10.18 6.06 -10.46
CA ASN A 217 11.02 5.32 -11.40
C ASN A 217 11.00 6.08 -12.75
N ASP A 218 12.13 6.66 -13.15
CA ASP A 218 12.21 7.39 -14.42
C ASP A 218 12.37 6.45 -15.61
N PHE A 219 11.55 6.67 -16.63
CA PHE A 219 11.64 6.00 -17.93
C PHE A 219 11.83 7.01 -19.06
N LEU A 220 12.46 6.60 -20.16
CA LEU A 220 12.40 7.35 -21.40
C LEU A 220 10.93 7.51 -21.86
N PRO A 221 10.55 8.60 -22.56
CA PRO A 221 9.20 8.79 -23.06
C PRO A 221 8.70 7.59 -23.89
N GLY A 222 7.57 7.01 -23.46
CA GLY A 222 6.91 5.90 -24.15
C GLY A 222 5.96 6.37 -25.26
N SER A 223 5.43 5.42 -26.03
CA SER A 223 4.32 5.71 -26.98
C SER A 223 2.98 5.89 -26.25
N LYS A 224 2.86 5.38 -25.03
CA LYS A 224 1.78 5.65 -24.06
C LYS A 224 2.34 5.57 -22.65
N GLY A 225 2.32 6.66 -21.90
CA GLY A 225 2.81 6.68 -20.50
C GLY A 225 4.30 6.38 -20.38
N CYS A 226 4.72 5.86 -19.23
CA CYS A 226 6.12 5.55 -18.93
C CYS A 226 6.59 4.22 -19.55
N SER A 227 6.18 3.93 -20.79
CA SER A 227 6.45 2.65 -21.48
C SER A 227 7.82 2.54 -22.17
N GLY A 228 8.77 3.42 -21.85
CA GLY A 228 10.11 3.42 -22.44
C GLY A 228 11.11 2.51 -21.72
N THR A 229 12.40 2.71 -21.99
CA THR A 229 13.47 2.07 -21.23
C THR A 229 13.60 2.73 -19.85
N PHE A 230 13.77 1.92 -18.80
CA PHE A 230 14.10 2.41 -17.46
C PHE A 230 15.44 3.16 -17.47
N VAL A 231 15.48 4.34 -16.84
CA VAL A 231 16.66 5.20 -16.73
C VAL A 231 17.30 5.06 -15.36
N GLY A 232 16.48 5.05 -14.31
CA GLY A 232 16.89 4.99 -12.92
C GLY A 232 15.78 5.49 -12.00
N LEU A 233 15.94 5.32 -10.68
CA LEU A 233 15.03 5.93 -9.72
C LEU A 233 15.49 7.35 -9.39
N GLN A 234 14.59 8.34 -9.54
CA GLN A 234 14.79 9.74 -9.15
C GLN A 234 14.02 10.03 -7.85
N TYR A 235 14.50 10.97 -7.03
CA TYR A 235 13.72 11.45 -5.88
C TYR A 235 13.99 12.92 -5.51
N TRP A 236 13.00 13.51 -4.86
CA TRP A 236 12.95 14.91 -4.43
C TRP A 236 12.55 14.99 -2.96
N ILE A 237 13.26 15.81 -2.20
CA ILE A 237 12.97 16.11 -0.79
C ILE A 237 12.64 17.60 -0.70
N PHE A 238 11.46 17.94 -0.19
CA PHE A 238 10.90 19.29 -0.17
C PHE A 238 10.83 19.84 1.26
N ASN A 239 11.08 21.15 1.43
CA ASN A 239 10.85 21.83 2.70
C ASN A 239 9.34 21.94 2.97
N LYS A 240 8.83 21.15 3.93
CA LYS A 240 7.39 21.06 4.23
C LYS A 240 6.82 22.41 4.68
N SER A 241 7.57 23.19 5.45
CA SER A 241 7.09 24.46 6.00
C SER A 241 6.71 25.49 4.93
N GLN A 242 7.40 25.46 3.78
CA GLN A 242 7.16 26.33 2.63
C GLN A 242 6.00 25.83 1.76
N MET A 243 5.80 24.51 1.67
CA MET A 243 4.62 23.92 1.03
C MET A 243 3.33 24.25 1.81
N LEU A 244 3.40 24.30 3.14
CA LEU A 244 2.28 24.62 4.02
C LEU A 244 1.81 26.08 3.96
N THR A 245 2.68 26.99 3.52
CA THR A 245 2.38 28.43 3.36
C THR A 245 2.13 28.83 1.90
N GLY A 246 2.29 27.91 0.95
CA GLY A 246 2.11 28.19 -0.48
C GLY A 246 3.21 29.04 -1.10
N THR A 247 4.38 29.18 -0.45
CA THR A 247 5.50 29.95 -0.99
C THR A 247 6.26 29.17 -2.06
N SER A 248 7.30 29.79 -2.64
CA SER A 248 8.38 29.02 -3.29
C SER A 248 8.95 28.00 -2.30
N VAL A 249 9.32 26.82 -2.80
CA VAL A 249 9.76 25.67 -2.01
C VAL A 249 11.21 25.35 -2.35
N GLU A 250 12.06 25.36 -1.33
CA GLU A 250 13.40 24.81 -1.37
C GLU A 250 13.30 23.28 -1.38
N TYR A 251 14.07 22.65 -2.28
CA TYR A 251 14.09 21.22 -2.45
C TYR A 251 15.49 20.73 -2.78
N GLN A 252 15.74 19.46 -2.49
CA GLN A 252 16.94 18.76 -2.92
C GLN A 252 16.51 17.59 -3.80
N VAL A 253 17.03 17.56 -5.03
CA VAL A 253 16.78 16.49 -6.00
C VAL A 253 18.02 15.60 -6.10
N ILE A 254 17.79 14.29 -6.11
CA ILE A 254 18.81 13.27 -6.37
C ILE A 254 18.52 12.74 -7.78
N PRO A 255 19.51 12.74 -8.70
CA PRO A 255 19.31 12.33 -10.09
C PRO A 255 19.02 10.82 -10.22
N PRO A 256 18.51 10.36 -11.38
CA PRO A 256 18.18 8.95 -11.59
C PRO A 256 19.37 8.01 -11.38
N ASP A 257 19.19 7.01 -10.51
CA ASP A 257 20.16 5.93 -10.29
C ASP A 257 19.61 4.61 -10.86
N SER A 258 20.31 4.03 -11.84
CA SER A 258 19.91 2.78 -12.51
C SER A 258 20.11 1.52 -11.67
N SER A 259 20.82 1.62 -10.54
CA SER A 259 20.96 0.54 -9.56
C SER A 259 19.83 0.49 -8.53
N LEU A 260 19.01 1.54 -8.45
CA LEU A 260 17.90 1.66 -7.51
C LEU A 260 16.55 1.53 -8.23
N PHE A 261 15.57 0.94 -7.56
CA PHE A 261 14.20 0.79 -8.07
C PHE A 261 13.20 0.81 -6.92
N SER A 262 12.07 1.49 -7.09
CA SER A 262 10.94 1.52 -6.14
C SER A 262 11.33 1.79 -4.66
N LEU A 263 12.14 2.82 -4.40
CA LEU A 263 12.29 3.37 -3.05
C LEU A 263 10.96 3.91 -2.55
N HIS A 264 10.58 3.59 -1.31
CA HIS A 264 9.31 3.94 -0.69
C HIS A 264 9.55 4.88 0.52
N PRO A 265 9.39 6.21 0.35
CA PRO A 265 9.37 7.19 1.45
C PRO A 265 8.26 6.86 2.46
N VAL A 266 8.53 6.99 3.75
CA VAL A 266 7.73 6.38 4.81
C VAL A 266 6.85 7.42 5.51
N HIS A 267 5.54 7.16 5.59
CA HIS A 267 4.62 8.07 6.29
C HIS A 267 4.86 8.02 7.81
N SER A 268 5.29 9.14 8.40
CA SER A 268 5.59 9.25 9.82
C SER A 268 4.34 9.63 10.64
N LEU A 269 3.74 8.65 11.30
CA LEU A 269 2.52 8.78 12.12
C LEU A 269 2.75 9.48 13.47
N THR A 270 4.01 9.68 13.86
CA THR A 270 4.46 10.39 15.08
C THR A 270 5.59 11.35 14.72
N SER A 271 5.83 12.37 15.57
CA SER A 271 6.88 13.38 15.32
C SER A 271 8.26 12.75 15.12
N THR A 272 8.93 13.18 14.05
CA THR A 272 10.32 12.91 13.70
C THR A 272 10.81 13.91 12.65
N LYS A 273 12.09 14.29 12.75
CA LYS A 273 12.81 15.06 11.73
C LYS A 273 13.70 14.20 10.83
N THR A 274 13.84 12.92 11.13
CA THR A 274 14.41 11.93 10.21
C THR A 274 13.29 11.48 9.29
N GLU A 275 13.42 11.71 7.98
CA GLU A 275 12.56 11.05 6.99
C GLU A 275 13.18 9.70 6.69
N TYR A 276 12.38 8.64 6.75
CA TYR A 276 12.81 7.28 6.47
C TYR A 276 12.36 6.88 5.07
N ILE A 277 13.17 6.08 4.38
CA ILE A 277 12.84 5.49 3.08
C ILE A 277 13.23 4.02 3.15
N ILE A 278 12.38 3.13 2.62
CA ILE A 278 12.62 1.69 2.60
C ILE A 278 12.53 1.14 1.17
N SER A 279 13.31 0.13 0.83
CA SER A 279 13.08 -0.72 -0.36
C SER A 279 13.48 -2.15 -0.10
N SER A 280 12.82 -3.08 -0.79
CA SER A 280 13.22 -4.48 -0.86
C SER A 280 14.23 -4.71 -1.99
N PHE A 281 15.09 -5.71 -1.82
CA PHE A 281 15.86 -6.24 -2.94
C PHE A 281 14.91 -7.00 -3.89
N ALA A 282 15.15 -6.91 -5.20
CA ALA A 282 14.36 -7.64 -6.20
C ALA A 282 14.39 -9.17 -5.99
N SER A 283 15.45 -9.70 -5.38
CA SER A 283 15.52 -11.07 -4.88
C SER A 283 16.50 -11.17 -3.70
N GLY A 284 16.37 -12.23 -2.90
CA GLY A 284 17.24 -12.45 -1.74
C GLY A 284 16.69 -11.87 -0.44
N SER A 285 17.59 -11.63 0.52
CA SER A 285 17.29 -11.50 1.96
C SER A 285 17.59 -10.10 2.52
N GLY A 286 17.34 -9.04 1.74
CA GLY A 286 17.74 -7.67 2.08
C GLY A 286 16.65 -6.61 1.89
N LEU A 287 16.61 -5.66 2.83
CA LEU A 287 15.98 -4.35 2.65
C LEU A 287 17.05 -3.25 2.69
N ASN A 288 16.92 -2.20 1.87
CA ASN A 288 17.62 -0.94 2.10
C ASN A 288 16.78 -0.06 3.04
N LEU A 289 17.36 0.37 4.15
CA LEU A 289 16.85 1.44 4.98
C LEU A 289 17.70 2.69 4.76
N TYR A 290 17.07 3.79 4.34
CA TYR A 290 17.70 5.11 4.30
C TYR A 290 17.14 5.99 5.42
N SER A 291 17.92 7.01 5.78
CA SER A 291 17.53 8.04 6.75
C SER A 291 18.04 9.40 6.28
N VAL A 292 17.11 10.36 6.18
CA VAL A 292 17.35 11.72 5.70
C VAL A 292 17.16 12.72 6.84
N THR A 293 18.23 13.43 7.19
CA THR A 293 18.24 14.49 8.22
C THR A 293 18.58 15.85 7.60
N GLY A 294 18.58 16.93 8.39
CA GLY A 294 18.63 18.31 7.86
C GLY A 294 17.28 18.73 7.26
N VAL A 295 17.23 19.82 6.49
CA VAL A 295 16.05 20.32 5.76
C VAL A 295 16.54 20.97 4.46
N PRO A 296 15.87 20.79 3.31
CA PRO A 296 16.29 21.43 2.06
C PRO A 296 16.52 22.95 2.22
N PRO A 297 17.58 23.52 1.61
CA PRO A 297 18.49 22.90 0.65
C PRO A 297 19.63 22.07 1.26
N ASN A 298 19.66 21.86 2.58
CA ASN A 298 20.73 21.17 3.31
C ASN A 298 20.22 19.87 3.94
N VAL A 299 20.03 18.80 3.15
CA VAL A 299 19.77 17.45 3.71
C VAL A 299 21.03 16.60 3.77
N GLN A 300 21.03 15.59 4.64
CA GLN A 300 22.06 14.56 4.73
C GLN A 300 21.40 13.18 4.63
N ILE A 301 21.93 12.30 3.78
CA ILE A 301 21.35 11.00 3.47
C ILE A 301 22.32 9.90 3.94
N SER A 302 21.78 8.89 4.61
CA SER A 302 22.53 7.71 5.04
C SER A 302 21.76 6.44 4.68
N GLN A 303 22.48 5.33 4.44
CA GLN A 303 21.92 4.04 4.06
C GLN A 303 22.44 2.91 4.97
N ARG A 304 21.59 1.91 5.20
CA ARG A 304 21.89 0.61 5.81
C ARG A 304 21.19 -0.49 5.00
N VAL A 305 21.75 -1.69 5.02
CA VAL A 305 21.05 -2.90 4.59
C VAL A 305 20.60 -3.66 5.84
N LEU A 306 19.35 -4.10 5.84
CA LEU A 306 18.76 -4.93 6.90
C LEU A 306 18.52 -6.34 6.36
N SER A 307 18.88 -7.36 7.15
CA SER A 307 18.61 -8.76 6.81
C SER A 307 17.15 -9.13 7.10
N ILE A 308 16.51 -9.83 6.17
CA ILE A 308 15.13 -10.38 6.26
C ILE A 308 15.11 -11.83 5.75
N SER A 309 13.97 -12.53 5.85
CA SER A 309 13.78 -13.78 5.10
C SER A 309 13.97 -13.56 3.58
N THR A 310 14.38 -14.61 2.87
CA THR A 310 14.49 -14.57 1.40
C THR A 310 13.14 -14.29 0.75
N LEU A 311 13.05 -13.21 -0.01
CA LEU A 311 11.91 -12.87 -0.83
C LEU A 311 11.88 -13.72 -2.10
N HIS A 312 10.68 -14.13 -2.50
CA HIS A 312 10.39 -14.88 -3.72
C HIS A 312 9.44 -14.06 -4.62
N ALA A 313 9.49 -14.30 -5.93
CA ALA A 313 8.55 -13.66 -6.85
C ALA A 313 7.12 -14.18 -6.58
N PRO A 314 6.13 -13.31 -6.29
CA PRO A 314 4.74 -13.74 -6.08
C PRO A 314 4.14 -14.27 -7.39
N PRO A 315 3.53 -15.47 -7.40
CA PRO A 315 2.91 -16.04 -8.61
C PRO A 315 1.54 -15.42 -8.90
N PRO A 316 1.14 -15.31 -10.18
CA PRO A 316 -0.16 -14.76 -10.59
C PRO A 316 -1.36 -15.43 -9.90
N ALA A 317 -2.32 -14.61 -9.48
CA ALA A 317 -3.40 -15.00 -8.58
C ALA A 317 -4.59 -15.64 -9.33
N PRO A 318 -5.06 -16.85 -8.99
CA PRO A 318 -6.27 -17.42 -9.60
C PRO A 318 -7.53 -16.61 -9.28
N GLN A 319 -8.48 -16.59 -10.21
CA GLN A 319 -9.78 -15.94 -10.06
C GLN A 319 -10.91 -16.97 -10.03
N LEU A 320 -11.93 -16.74 -9.19
CA LEU A 320 -13.11 -17.60 -9.15
C LEU A 320 -13.84 -17.54 -10.49
N ASN A 321 -14.06 -18.71 -11.11
CA ASN A 321 -14.74 -18.88 -12.40
C ASN A 321 -14.10 -18.16 -13.61
N ALA A 322 -12.81 -17.79 -13.55
CA ALA A 322 -12.10 -17.19 -14.68
C ALA A 322 -10.69 -17.80 -14.87
N ALA A 323 -10.34 -18.10 -16.12
CA ALA A 323 -9.03 -18.64 -16.49
C ALA A 323 -7.91 -17.57 -16.48
N THR A 324 -8.28 -16.28 -16.57
CA THR A 324 -7.33 -15.17 -16.47
C THR A 324 -6.92 -14.96 -15.01
N GLN A 325 -5.64 -15.09 -14.70
CA GLN A 325 -5.09 -14.77 -13.39
C GLN A 325 -4.98 -13.25 -13.19
N ILE A 326 -5.00 -12.79 -11.93
CA ILE A 326 -4.66 -11.43 -11.53
C ILE A 326 -3.14 -11.31 -11.54
N ASP A 327 -2.62 -10.25 -12.17
CA ASP A 327 -1.23 -9.83 -11.97
C ASP A 327 -1.07 -9.30 -10.53
N THR A 328 -0.23 -9.98 -9.75
CA THR A 328 0.06 -9.66 -8.35
C THR A 328 1.11 -8.57 -8.20
N GLY A 329 1.77 -8.18 -9.30
CA GLY A 329 2.98 -7.39 -9.28
C GLY A 329 4.19 -8.22 -8.81
N ASP A 330 5.19 -7.52 -8.30
CA ASP A 330 6.41 -8.08 -7.74
C ASP A 330 6.49 -7.85 -6.21
N ASN A 331 7.67 -8.14 -5.65
CA ASN A 331 8.02 -8.01 -4.24
C ASN A 331 8.54 -6.60 -3.86
N ARG A 332 8.23 -5.53 -4.61
CA ARG A 332 8.51 -4.15 -4.19
C ARG A 332 7.69 -3.76 -2.95
N VAL A 333 8.18 -2.79 -2.18
CA VAL A 333 7.40 -2.21 -1.05
C VAL A 333 6.22 -1.41 -1.58
N LEU A 334 5.00 -1.76 -1.14
CA LEU A 334 3.75 -1.13 -1.57
C LEU A 334 3.11 -0.23 -0.50
N ASP A 335 3.44 -0.40 0.77
CA ASP A 335 3.09 0.54 1.86
C ASP A 335 4.14 0.47 2.98
N ALA A 336 4.44 1.60 3.61
CA ALA A 336 5.28 1.67 4.81
C ALA A 336 4.92 2.86 5.70
N SER A 337 4.84 2.62 7.02
CA SER A 337 4.56 3.67 8.01
C SER A 337 5.49 3.58 9.21
N TRP A 338 5.79 4.73 9.83
CA TRP A 338 6.66 4.84 11.01
C TRP A 338 5.93 5.44 12.20
N SER A 339 6.15 4.89 13.39
CA SER A 339 5.58 5.35 14.66
C SER A 339 6.52 5.04 15.81
N ASN A 340 6.99 6.06 16.53
CA ASN A 340 7.70 5.97 17.80
C ASN A 340 8.89 4.98 17.78
N GLY A 341 9.77 5.10 16.77
CA GLY A 341 10.95 4.26 16.61
C GLY A 341 10.70 2.88 15.97
N THR A 342 9.45 2.58 15.61
CA THR A 342 9.06 1.34 14.91
C THR A 342 8.53 1.67 13.52
N MET A 343 9.08 1.02 12.49
CA MET A 343 8.55 1.04 11.12
C MET A 343 7.83 -0.28 10.83
N TRP A 344 6.69 -0.17 10.15
CA TRP A 344 6.01 -1.30 9.53
C TRP A 344 6.12 -1.19 8.01
N VAL A 345 6.44 -2.30 7.35
CA VAL A 345 6.64 -2.39 5.90
C VAL A 345 5.77 -3.52 5.34
N ALA A 346 5.09 -3.26 4.23
CA ALA A 346 4.21 -4.21 3.55
C ALA A 346 4.57 -4.36 2.05
N LEU A 347 4.78 -5.60 1.63
CA LEU A 347 5.10 -5.99 0.25
C LEU A 347 4.42 -7.32 -0.10
N ASN A 348 4.41 -7.67 -1.39
CA ASN A 348 4.03 -9.03 -1.78
C ASN A 348 5.24 -9.96 -1.65
N ASP A 349 4.98 -11.26 -1.52
CA ASP A 349 6.00 -12.32 -1.52
C ASP A 349 5.41 -13.62 -2.10
N GLY A 350 6.26 -14.53 -2.56
CA GLY A 350 5.88 -15.88 -2.93
C GLY A 350 6.02 -16.82 -1.73
N CYS A 351 4.90 -17.29 -1.16
CA CYS A 351 4.93 -18.23 -0.02
C CYS A 351 4.03 -19.46 -0.25
N THR A 352 4.32 -20.56 0.43
CA THR A 352 3.45 -21.75 0.43
C THR A 352 2.78 -21.87 1.81
N PRO A 353 1.48 -21.53 1.95
CA PRO A 353 0.79 -21.57 3.25
C PRO A 353 0.80 -22.98 3.87
N ALA A 354 0.82 -23.06 5.21
CA ALA A 354 0.84 -24.35 5.91
C ALA A 354 -0.41 -25.20 5.59
N GLY A 355 -0.20 -26.36 4.96
CA GLY A 355 -1.27 -27.25 4.47
C GLY A 355 -1.67 -27.03 3.01
N ASP A 356 -1.08 -26.05 2.33
CA ASP A 356 -1.09 -25.92 0.87
C ASP A 356 0.11 -26.68 0.25
N SER A 357 0.05 -26.96 -1.05
CA SER A 357 1.13 -27.59 -1.83
C SER A 357 1.61 -26.74 -3.00
N VAL A 358 1.01 -25.56 -3.21
CA VAL A 358 1.27 -24.66 -4.33
C VAL A 358 1.72 -23.30 -3.81
N LEU A 359 2.72 -22.71 -4.46
CA LEU A 359 3.16 -21.34 -4.20
C LEU A 359 2.00 -20.37 -4.43
N ARG A 360 1.77 -19.45 -3.50
CA ARG A 360 0.75 -18.39 -3.54
C ARG A 360 1.42 -17.02 -3.52
N SER A 361 0.73 -16.02 -4.05
CA SER A 361 1.01 -14.64 -3.68
C SER A 361 0.53 -14.41 -2.25
N CYS A 362 1.45 -13.94 -1.42
CA CYS A 362 1.28 -13.68 0.00
C CYS A 362 1.58 -12.21 0.31
N LEU A 363 1.08 -11.73 1.44
CA LEU A 363 1.52 -10.47 2.04
C LEU A 363 2.70 -10.77 2.95
N ARG A 364 3.86 -10.14 2.75
CA ARG A 364 4.95 -10.10 3.72
C ARG A 364 4.82 -8.83 4.55
N LEU A 365 4.74 -8.99 5.87
CA LEU A 365 4.83 -7.90 6.85
C LEU A 365 6.18 -7.93 7.55
N ILE A 366 6.77 -6.75 7.78
CA ILE A 366 8.08 -6.60 8.41
C ILE A 366 8.02 -5.46 9.43
N GLU A 367 8.47 -5.73 10.66
CA GLU A 367 8.67 -4.74 11.71
C GLU A 367 10.15 -4.40 11.86
N VAL A 368 10.51 -3.11 11.78
CA VAL A 368 11.89 -2.62 11.91
C VAL A 368 11.98 -1.62 13.06
N ASN A 369 12.91 -1.84 13.99
CA ASN A 369 13.29 -0.87 15.00
C ASN A 369 14.31 0.11 14.39
N THR A 370 13.94 1.38 14.27
CA THR A 370 14.80 2.43 13.66
C THR A 370 15.76 3.08 14.66
N ASN A 371 15.68 2.75 15.95
CA ASN A 371 16.67 3.16 16.95
C ASN A 371 17.91 2.26 16.89
N THR A 372 17.72 0.95 16.72
CA THR A 372 18.79 -0.05 16.56
C THR A 372 19.14 -0.33 15.09
N ASN A 373 18.28 0.08 14.14
CA ASN A 373 18.34 -0.26 12.72
C ASN A 373 18.39 -1.77 12.50
N SER A 374 17.37 -2.47 13.02
CA SER A 374 17.26 -3.94 12.98
C SER A 374 15.81 -4.38 12.76
N VAL A 375 15.61 -5.43 11.95
CA VAL A 375 14.33 -6.14 11.87
C VAL A 375 14.03 -6.81 13.21
N LEU A 376 12.80 -6.69 13.68
CA LEU A 376 12.30 -7.37 14.88
C LEU A 376 11.57 -8.68 14.54
N GLN A 377 10.82 -8.67 13.44
CA GLN A 377 10.08 -9.81 12.91
C GLN A 377 9.71 -9.56 11.44
N ASP A 378 9.75 -10.61 10.62
CA ASP A 378 9.27 -10.61 9.24
C ASP A 378 8.54 -11.91 8.93
N TRP A 379 7.33 -11.85 8.35
CA TRP A 379 6.52 -13.05 8.13
C TRP A 379 5.48 -12.90 7.02
N ASP A 380 5.05 -14.05 6.49
CA ASP A 380 3.96 -14.14 5.52
C ASP A 380 2.59 -14.23 6.19
N VAL A 381 1.67 -13.36 5.78
CA VAL A 381 0.24 -13.42 6.05
C VAL A 381 -0.46 -14.01 4.84
N ALA A 382 -0.87 -15.28 4.94
CA ALA A 382 -1.61 -16.00 3.90
C ALA A 382 -2.57 -17.04 4.50
N THR A 383 -3.47 -17.59 3.68
CA THR A 383 -4.44 -18.63 4.08
C THR A 383 -4.48 -19.70 2.99
N PRO A 384 -4.43 -21.01 3.31
CA PRO A 384 -4.38 -22.08 2.31
C PRO A 384 -5.53 -22.00 1.29
N GLY A 385 -5.20 -22.12 0.00
CA GLY A 385 -6.15 -21.97 -1.11
C GLY A 385 -6.67 -20.55 -1.39
N TYR A 386 -6.29 -19.55 -0.58
CA TYR A 386 -6.67 -18.15 -0.74
C TYR A 386 -5.44 -17.26 -1.03
N LEU A 387 -5.71 -16.00 -1.34
CA LEU A 387 -4.73 -15.00 -1.70
C LEU A 387 -4.68 -13.88 -0.66
N SER A 388 -3.49 -13.32 -0.48
CA SER A 388 -3.22 -12.19 0.41
C SER A 388 -2.15 -11.32 -0.25
N GLY A 389 -2.27 -9.99 -0.14
CA GLY A 389 -1.35 -9.06 -0.80
C GLY A 389 -1.50 -7.64 -0.28
N SER A 390 -0.41 -6.87 -0.28
CA SER A 390 -0.32 -5.59 0.43
C SER A 390 -1.23 -4.49 -0.12
N ARG A 391 -1.71 -4.58 -1.37
CA ARG A 391 -2.78 -3.70 -1.91
C ARG A 391 -4.15 -3.81 -1.18
N THR A 392 -4.25 -4.63 -0.13
CA THR A 392 -5.45 -4.76 0.74
C THR A 392 -5.15 -4.58 2.25
N ALA A 393 -3.92 -4.19 2.58
CA ALA A 393 -3.47 -3.84 3.92
C ALA A 393 -3.61 -2.32 4.13
N TRP A 394 -3.97 -1.91 5.35
CA TRP A 394 -3.91 -0.51 5.77
C TRP A 394 -3.34 -0.39 7.18
N PHE A 395 -2.36 0.50 7.36
CA PHE A 395 -1.91 0.93 8.68
C PHE A 395 -2.81 2.06 9.20
N CYS A 396 -3.52 1.82 10.30
CA CYS A 396 -4.37 2.83 10.93
C CYS A 396 -4.00 3.03 12.40
N ARG A 397 -3.89 4.29 12.82
CA ARG A 397 -3.69 4.64 14.23
C ARG A 397 -5.03 4.60 14.98
N SER A 398 -5.15 3.74 15.99
CA SER A 398 -6.27 3.80 16.93
C SER A 398 -6.12 5.00 17.87
N PRO A 399 -7.15 5.85 18.08
CA PRO A 399 -7.09 6.92 19.07
C PRO A 399 -6.89 6.43 20.52
N GLN A 400 -7.18 5.15 20.81
CA GLN A 400 -7.12 4.57 22.15
C GLN A 400 -5.79 3.89 22.48
N HIS A 401 -4.88 3.69 21.51
CA HIS A 401 -3.63 2.94 21.71
C HIS A 401 -2.42 3.62 21.06
N SER A 402 -1.26 3.53 21.72
CA SER A 402 0.03 4.09 21.28
C SER A 402 0.77 3.25 20.23
N ARG A 403 0.06 2.33 19.54
CA ARG A 403 0.61 1.45 18.51
C ARG A 403 -0.25 1.53 17.25
N ALA A 404 0.39 1.45 16.08
CA ALA A 404 -0.33 1.28 14.82
C ALA A 404 -1.09 -0.06 14.82
N ALA A 405 -2.32 -0.05 14.30
CA ALA A 405 -3.15 -1.24 14.16
C ALA A 405 -3.25 -1.60 12.67
N TYR A 406 -3.03 -2.87 12.38
CA TYR A 406 -3.14 -3.44 11.04
C TYR A 406 -4.60 -3.83 10.75
N TYR A 407 -5.14 -3.37 9.61
CA TYR A 407 -6.44 -3.81 9.12
C TYR A 407 -6.30 -4.35 7.69
N SER A 408 -6.56 -5.65 7.52
CA SER A 408 -6.87 -6.22 6.21
C SER A 408 -8.35 -6.07 5.89
N CYS A 409 -8.69 -5.70 4.66
CA CYS A 409 -10.07 -5.65 4.19
C CYS A 409 -10.33 -6.74 3.14
N PRO A 410 -10.97 -7.88 3.50
CA PRO A 410 -11.32 -8.92 2.54
C PRO A 410 -12.28 -8.39 1.47
N ARG A 411 -11.97 -8.67 0.20
CA ARG A 411 -12.76 -8.20 -0.95
C ARG A 411 -14.15 -8.84 -0.94
N ILE A 412 -15.20 -8.04 -0.74
CA ILE A 412 -16.59 -8.55 -0.76
C ILE A 412 -16.94 -9.03 -2.18
N GLY A 413 -17.24 -10.33 -2.30
CA GLY A 413 -17.76 -10.92 -3.53
C GLY A 413 -19.21 -10.49 -3.79
N SER A 414 -19.55 -10.21 -5.04
CA SER A 414 -20.83 -9.61 -5.43
C SER A 414 -22.00 -10.61 -5.51
N ARG A 415 -22.49 -11.06 -4.35
CA ARG A 415 -23.88 -11.51 -4.12
C ARG A 415 -24.21 -11.57 -2.63
N GLY A 416 -25.44 -11.25 -2.26
CA GLY A 416 -25.85 -11.09 -0.86
C GLY A 416 -26.04 -12.42 -0.11
N GLN A 417 -25.04 -12.81 0.68
CA GLN A 417 -25.24 -13.62 1.89
C GLN A 417 -24.56 -12.93 3.09
N ARG A 418 -25.11 -13.12 4.30
CA ARG A 418 -24.69 -12.44 5.53
C ARG A 418 -23.62 -13.23 6.28
N ASP A 419 -22.45 -13.42 5.68
CA ASP A 419 -21.33 -14.05 6.37
C ASP A 419 -20.61 -13.08 7.32
N ARG A 420 -20.21 -13.60 8.48
CA ARG A 420 -19.69 -12.78 9.58
C ARG A 420 -18.26 -12.34 9.32
N ILE A 421 -18.03 -11.02 9.41
CA ILE A 421 -16.69 -10.47 9.58
C ILE A 421 -16.16 -10.97 10.94
N LEU A 422 -15.09 -11.77 10.91
CA LEU A 422 -14.36 -12.20 12.10
C LEU A 422 -13.10 -11.33 12.25
N PRO A 423 -12.86 -10.69 13.40
CA PRO A 423 -11.61 -9.97 13.64
C PRO A 423 -10.44 -10.96 13.71
N PHE A 424 -9.44 -10.77 12.85
CA PHE A 424 -8.25 -11.62 12.84
C PHE A 424 -7.28 -11.23 13.97
N VAL A 425 -7.47 -11.85 15.14
CA VAL A 425 -6.43 -11.91 16.18
C VAL A 425 -5.66 -13.22 15.98
N PRO A 426 -4.36 -13.20 15.61
CA PRO A 426 -3.60 -14.42 15.40
C PRO A 426 -3.48 -15.21 16.72
N ARG A 427 -4.04 -16.43 16.75
CA ARG A 427 -3.89 -17.33 17.90
C ARG A 427 -2.47 -17.87 17.96
N MET A 428 -1.64 -17.28 18.80
CA MET A 428 -0.34 -17.84 19.17
C MET A 428 -0.51 -19.30 19.67
N PRO A 429 0.38 -20.24 19.31
CA PRO A 429 0.32 -21.63 19.75
C PRO A 429 0.78 -21.77 21.21
N VAL A 430 -0.10 -21.41 22.15
CA VAL A 430 0.15 -21.55 23.60
C VAL A 430 0.29 -23.02 23.97
N ARG A 431 1.52 -23.48 24.20
CA ARG A 431 1.80 -24.78 24.84
C ARG A 431 1.31 -24.73 26.28
N ARG A 432 0.17 -25.36 26.56
CA ARG A 432 -0.40 -25.44 27.90
C ARG A 432 0.47 -26.32 28.81
N PHE A 433 0.92 -25.74 29.92
CA PHE A 433 1.40 -26.48 31.07
C PHE A 433 0.41 -26.28 32.23
N LEU A 434 0.17 -27.33 33.02
CA LEU A 434 -0.50 -27.22 34.31
C LEU A 434 0.55 -27.09 35.40
N ARG A 435 0.28 -26.23 36.39
CA ARG A 435 1.12 -26.01 37.57
C ARG A 435 0.58 -26.88 38.71
N SER A 436 1.39 -27.79 39.25
CA SER A 436 1.08 -28.50 40.49
C SER A 436 1.32 -27.59 41.71
N ASN A 437 0.67 -27.90 42.84
CA ASN A 437 0.80 -27.12 44.07
C ASN A 437 2.20 -27.17 44.72
N ASP A 438 3.10 -28.01 44.21
CA ASP A 438 4.53 -28.05 44.57
C ASP A 438 5.41 -27.07 43.75
N GLY A 439 4.83 -26.38 42.76
CA GLY A 439 5.53 -25.42 41.91
C GLY A 439 6.35 -26.03 40.77
N SER A 440 6.34 -27.35 40.57
CA SER A 440 7.04 -27.99 39.45
C SER A 440 6.22 -27.94 38.14
N PHE A 441 6.93 -27.98 37.00
CA PHE A 441 6.32 -28.14 35.67
C PHE A 441 6.65 -29.53 35.11
N ARG A 442 5.64 -30.25 34.62
CA ARG A 442 5.81 -31.53 33.90
C ARG A 442 4.99 -31.54 32.61
N PRO A 443 5.50 -32.15 31.52
CA PRO A 443 4.74 -32.30 30.28
C PRO A 443 3.64 -33.35 30.45
N LEU A 444 2.45 -33.07 29.93
CA LEU A 444 1.34 -34.01 29.92
C LEU A 444 1.50 -34.98 28.74
N ILE A 445 1.96 -36.21 29.01
CA ILE A 445 1.86 -37.32 28.07
C ILE A 445 0.42 -37.86 28.14
N GLY A 446 -0.18 -38.12 26.98
CA GLY A 446 -1.63 -38.10 26.82
C GLY A 446 -2.39 -39.31 27.38
N LEU A 447 -3.67 -39.07 27.71
CA LEU A 447 -4.69 -40.09 27.96
C LEU A 447 -6.10 -39.54 27.66
N GLY A 448 -6.97 -40.40 27.12
CA GLY A 448 -8.42 -40.38 27.36
C GLY A 448 -9.30 -39.29 26.71
N ARG A 449 -10.43 -39.72 26.13
CA ARG A 449 -11.62 -38.86 25.94
C ARG A 449 -12.56 -39.01 27.14
N GLY A 450 -13.11 -37.92 27.67
CA GLY A 450 -14.38 -37.95 28.42
C GLY A 450 -14.39 -37.22 29.78
N ALA A 451 -15.58 -36.71 30.13
CA ALA A 451 -15.93 -35.97 31.36
C ALA A 451 -15.22 -34.59 31.52
N VAL A 452 -15.74 -33.60 32.25
CA VAL A 452 -16.96 -33.49 33.10
C VAL A 452 -17.85 -32.32 32.59
N ARG A 453 -19.13 -32.26 33.00
CA ARG A 453 -20.07 -31.14 32.68
C ARG A 453 -20.36 -30.26 33.93
N ASN A 454 -20.93 -29.08 33.68
CA ASN A 454 -21.63 -28.17 34.61
C ASN A 454 -20.78 -27.33 35.59
N ALA A 455 -21.09 -26.02 35.59
CA ALA A 455 -20.75 -24.89 36.50
C ALA A 455 -20.50 -23.66 35.59
N GLU A 456 -21.55 -23.09 35.01
CA GLU A 456 -22.35 -21.97 35.55
C GLU A 456 -21.65 -20.60 35.49
N TRP A 457 -22.39 -19.58 35.06
CA TRP A 457 -21.93 -18.21 34.89
C TRP A 457 -22.31 -17.39 36.11
N MET A 458 -21.38 -16.59 36.63
CA MET A 458 -21.72 -15.50 37.54
C MET A 458 -20.95 -14.25 37.13
N VAL A 459 -21.70 -13.26 36.63
CA VAL A 459 -21.23 -11.88 36.49
C VAL A 459 -21.66 -11.19 37.77
N ASP A 460 -20.73 -10.51 38.44
CA ASP A 460 -21.05 -9.64 39.57
C ASP A 460 -20.44 -8.26 39.32
N VAL A 461 -21.31 -7.25 39.30
CA VAL A 461 -21.00 -5.83 39.08
C VAL A 461 -22.11 -5.01 39.74
N ASP A 462 -21.84 -4.44 40.92
CA ASP A 462 -21.87 -2.98 41.13
C ASP A 462 -21.23 -2.61 42.49
N SER A 463 -20.88 -1.34 42.67
CA SER A 463 -21.05 -0.61 43.93
C SER A 463 -20.87 0.91 43.76
N ARG A 464 -21.83 1.58 43.09
CA ARG A 464 -22.06 3.02 43.32
C ARG A 464 -23.53 3.40 43.53
N GLY A 465 -23.94 3.40 44.80
CA GLY A 465 -24.53 4.58 45.45
C GLY A 465 -25.96 5.01 45.09
N GLU A 466 -26.86 4.79 46.06
CA GLU A 466 -27.88 5.76 46.50
C GLU A 466 -29.12 6.06 45.61
N ASP A 467 -30.16 5.28 45.89
CA ASP A 467 -31.38 5.71 46.63
C ASP A 467 -32.73 5.94 45.89
N ALA A 468 -33.79 5.65 46.67
CA ALA A 468 -35.16 6.22 46.62
C ALA A 468 -36.24 5.71 45.62
N ARG A 469 -36.77 4.51 45.93
CA ARG A 469 -38.21 4.24 46.24
C ARG A 469 -39.33 4.34 45.18
N HIS A 470 -40.01 3.19 45.02
CA HIS A 470 -41.47 2.94 45.03
C HIS A 470 -42.34 2.99 43.73
N ALA A 471 -43.36 2.11 43.78
CA ALA A 471 -44.63 2.04 43.02
C ALA A 471 -44.75 1.03 41.85
N SER A 472 -45.70 0.10 42.03
CA SER A 472 -45.99 -1.18 41.36
C SER A 472 -46.53 -1.15 39.90
N PRO A 473 -46.50 -2.30 39.18
CA PRO A 473 -47.30 -2.61 37.96
C PRO A 473 -48.78 -3.00 38.32
N PRO A 474 -49.67 -3.51 37.43
CA PRO A 474 -49.58 -3.94 36.01
C PRO A 474 -50.57 -3.17 35.09
N ASP A 475 -51.03 -3.52 33.87
CA ASP A 475 -51.19 -4.74 33.03
C ASP A 475 -50.95 -4.34 31.53
N LEU A 476 -50.87 -5.22 30.50
CA LEU A 476 -51.13 -6.66 30.34
C LEU A 476 -50.21 -7.22 29.22
#